data_AF-A0A841GD10-F1
#
_entry.id   AF-A0A841GD10-F1
#
_cell.length_a   1.000
_cell.length_b   1.000
_cell.length_c   1.000
_cell.angle_alpha   90.00
_cell.angle_beta   90.00
_cell.angle_gamma   90.00
#
_symmetry.space_group_name_H-M   'P 1'
#
loop_
_entity.id
_entity.type
_entity.pdbx_description
1 polymer ?
#
loop_
_entity_poly.entity_id
_entity_poly.type
_entity_poly.pdbx_seq_one_letter_code
_entity_poly.pdbx_strand_id
1 'polypeptide(L)'
;MPSNKIPTIHELKAMVKEAVESPTQNRLLSFHQVQPQVQLSRVTIWRWEREGKFPKHIKLGRSIRWRESDIQAWINGLQVA
;
A
#
# COMPACT_ATOMS: atom_id res chain seq x y z
N MET A 1 30.65 6.08 30.06
CA MET A 1 30.28 7.01 28.97
C MET A 1 29.78 6.17 27.80
N PRO A 2 28.55 6.35 27.29
CA PRO A 2 28.10 5.55 26.16
C PRO A 2 28.95 5.93 24.94
N SER A 3 29.70 4.94 24.47
CA SER A 3 30.59 5.01 23.32
C SER A 3 29.78 5.37 22.07
N ASN A 4 30.20 6.42 21.39
CA ASN A 4 29.65 6.91 20.13
C ASN A 4 29.99 5.94 18.97
N LYS A 5 29.49 4.70 19.03
CA LYS A 5 29.69 3.70 17.98
C LYS A 5 28.68 3.94 16.85
N ILE A 6 29.18 4.10 15.63
CA ILE A 6 28.37 4.09 14.42
C ILE A 6 27.79 2.68 14.29
N PRO A 7 26.46 2.52 14.16
CA PRO A 7 25.82 1.22 14.03
C PRO A 7 26.34 0.49 12.79
N THR A 8 26.55 -0.82 12.91
CA THR A 8 27.00 -1.66 11.80
C THR A 8 25.92 -1.76 10.72
N ILE A 9 26.31 -2.11 9.49
CA ILE A 9 25.38 -2.24 8.37
C ILE A 9 24.25 -3.25 8.66
N HIS A 10 24.50 -4.28 9.48
CA HIS A 10 23.48 -5.25 9.88
C HIS A 10 22.47 -4.65 10.87
N GLU A 11 22.93 -3.85 11.83
CA GLU A 11 22.08 -3.13 12.77
C GLU A 11 21.25 -2.06 12.05
N LEU A 12 21.86 -1.32 11.11
CA LEU A 12 21.17 -0.35 10.26
C LEU A 12 20.09 -1.03 9.41
N LYS A 13 20.37 -2.19 8.81
CA LYS A 13 19.37 -2.95 8.05
C LYS A 13 18.23 -3.45 8.93
N ALA A 14 18.51 -3.89 10.16
CA ALA A 14 17.49 -4.33 11.10
C ALA A 14 16.60 -3.17 11.59
N MET A 15 17.20 -2.02 11.91
CA MET A 15 16.46 -0.83 12.36
C MET A 15 15.61 -0.22 11.23
N VAL A 16 16.12 -0.20 9.99
CA VAL A 16 15.32 0.21 8.82
C VAL A 16 14.20 -0.79 8.54
N LYS A 17 14.43 -2.09 8.76
CA LYS A 17 13.39 -3.12 8.59
C LYS A 17 12.24 -2.94 9.58
N GLU A 18 12.52 -2.68 10.85
CA GLU A 18 11.49 -2.42 11.88
C GLU A 18 10.80 -1.05 11.71
N ALA A 19 11.52 -0.01 11.28
CA ALA A 19 10.94 1.33 11.10
C ALA A 19 9.97 1.43 9.90
N VAL A 20 10.01 0.47 8.97
CA VAL A 20 9.14 0.45 7.77
C VAL A 20 7.88 -0.41 7.98
N GLU A 21 7.80 -1.19 9.06
CA GLU A 21 6.74 -2.19 9.26
C GLU A 21 5.49 -1.75 10.05
N SER A 22 5.26 -0.46 10.35
CA SER A 22 3.94 0.03 10.88
C SER A 22 3.74 1.55 10.83
N PRO A 23 2.51 2.11 10.60
CA PRO A 23 1.27 1.58 10.05
C PRO A 23 0.82 2.41 8.83
N THR A 24 1.40 2.20 7.65
CA THR A 24 0.82 2.76 6.41
C THR A 24 -0.58 2.18 6.11
N GLN A 25 -0.96 1.11 6.82
CA GLN A 25 -2.21 0.37 6.65
C GLN A 25 -3.49 1.18 6.89
N ASN A 26 -3.43 2.34 7.55
CA ASN A 26 -4.59 3.20 7.77
C ASN A 26 -4.71 4.37 6.80
N ARG A 27 -3.78 4.53 5.86
CA ARG A 27 -3.87 5.61 4.88
C ARG A 27 -4.92 5.29 3.82
N LEU A 28 -5.70 6.32 3.48
CA LEU A 28 -6.70 6.27 2.43
C LEU A 28 -6.14 6.87 1.15
N LEU A 29 -6.15 6.09 0.07
CA LEU A 29 -5.67 6.46 -1.25
C LEU A 29 -6.82 6.97 -2.12
N SER A 30 -6.58 8.08 -2.81
CA SER A 30 -7.43 8.55 -3.90
C SER A 30 -7.17 7.78 -5.19
N PHE A 31 -8.06 7.92 -6.17
CA PHE A 31 -7.85 7.34 -7.51
C PHE A 31 -6.51 7.76 -8.13
N HIS A 32 -6.11 9.02 -7.97
CA HIS A 32 -4.84 9.53 -8.50
C HIS A 32 -3.61 8.91 -7.84
N GLN A 33 -3.76 8.32 -6.65
CA GLN A 33 -2.69 7.59 -5.95
C GLN A 33 -2.72 6.10 -6.27
N VAL A 34 -3.90 5.52 -6.52
CA VAL A 34 -4.04 4.10 -6.89
C VAL A 34 -3.65 3.85 -8.34
N GLN A 35 -4.10 4.70 -9.28
CA GLN A 35 -3.83 4.56 -10.71
C GLN A 35 -2.34 4.34 -11.05
N PRO A 36 -1.37 5.11 -10.52
CA PRO A 36 0.04 4.86 -10.82
C PRO A 36 0.58 3.55 -10.24
N GLN A 37 -0.02 3.00 -9.18
CA GLN A 37 0.42 1.74 -8.58
C GLN A 37 0.00 0.52 -9.40
N VAL A 38 -1.21 0.57 -9.97
CA VAL A 38 -1.80 -0.59 -10.66
C VAL A 38 -1.81 -0.44 -12.18
N GLN A 39 -1.55 0.76 -12.71
CA GLN A 39 -1.54 1.09 -14.14
C GLN A 39 -2.85 0.71 -14.87
N LEU A 40 -3.99 0.79 -14.17
CA LEU A 40 -5.32 0.51 -14.72
C LEU A 40 -6.14 1.78 -14.89
N SER A 41 -6.97 1.80 -15.94
CA SER A 41 -7.93 2.88 -16.17
C SER A 41 -9.05 2.85 -15.12
N ARG A 42 -9.71 3.99 -14.91
CA ARG A 42 -10.84 4.11 -13.98
C ARG A 42 -11.97 3.13 -14.31
N VAL A 43 -12.25 2.95 -15.60
CA VAL A 43 -13.30 2.02 -16.08
C VAL A 43 -12.93 0.57 -15.73
N THR A 44 -11.68 0.18 -15.93
CA THR A 44 -11.21 -1.17 -15.57
C THR A 44 -11.31 -1.42 -14.08
N ILE A 45 -10.87 -0.46 -13.25
CA ILE A 45 -10.96 -0.56 -11.78
C ILE A 45 -12.41 -0.75 -11.35
N TRP A 46 -13.34 0.08 -11.85
CA TRP A 46 -14.77 -0.06 -11.50
C TRP A 46 -15.38 -1.38 -11.96
N ARG A 47 -15.01 -1.85 -13.16
CA ARG A 47 -15.46 -3.15 -13.65
C ARG A 47 -14.95 -4.28 -12.74
N TRP A 48 -13.67 -4.28 -12.41
CA TRP A 48 -13.07 -5.31 -11.55
C TRP A 48 -13.59 -5.25 -10.12
N GLU A 49 -13.86 -4.06 -9.59
CA GLU A 49 -14.50 -3.91 -8.29
C GLU A 49 -15.91 -4.55 -8.28
N ARG A 50 -16.69 -4.35 -9.35
CA ARG A 50 -17.99 -5.00 -9.53
C ARG A 50 -17.89 -6.52 -9.70
N GLU A 51 -16.82 -7.00 -10.34
CA GLU A 51 -16.52 -8.43 -10.50
C GLU A 51 -15.88 -9.05 -9.24
N GLY A 52 -15.59 -8.26 -8.19
CA GLY A 52 -14.92 -8.72 -6.97
C GLY A 52 -13.43 -9.02 -7.14
N LYS A 53 -12.83 -8.62 -8.27
CA LYS A 53 -11.41 -8.84 -8.61
C LYS A 53 -10.49 -7.72 -8.14
N PHE A 54 -11.04 -6.64 -7.59
CA PHE A 54 -10.29 -5.49 -7.10
C PHE A 54 -10.85 -5.06 -5.72
N PRO A 55 -10.02 -4.47 -4.83
CA PRO A 55 -10.48 -3.98 -3.53
C PRO A 55 -11.64 -3.01 -3.63
N LYS A 56 -12.63 -3.18 -2.73
CA LYS A 56 -13.79 -2.28 -2.67
C LYS A 56 -13.38 -0.89 -2.18
N HIS A 57 -13.95 0.14 -2.80
CA HIS A 57 -13.74 1.50 -2.35
C HIS A 57 -14.60 1.83 -1.13
N ILE A 58 -14.08 2.74 -0.31
CA ILE A 58 -14.78 3.42 0.77
C ILE A 58 -15.33 4.73 0.22
N LYS A 59 -16.65 4.91 0.31
CA LYS A 59 -17.33 6.14 -0.10
C LYS A 59 -17.24 7.20 1.01
N LEU A 60 -16.64 8.34 0.69
CA LEU A 60 -16.57 9.53 1.55
C LEU A 60 -17.32 10.68 0.87
N GLY A 61 -18.64 10.72 1.08
CA GLY A 61 -19.54 11.67 0.42
C GLY A 61 -19.52 11.51 -1.10
N ARG A 62 -18.99 12.52 -1.81
CA ARG A 62 -18.83 12.51 -3.29
C ARG A 62 -17.50 11.89 -3.74
N SER A 63 -16.58 11.64 -2.82
CA SER A 63 -15.26 11.07 -3.09
C SER A 63 -15.22 9.58 -2.79
N ILE A 64 -14.33 8.86 -3.48
CA ILE A 64 -14.01 7.45 -3.22
C ILE A 64 -12.56 7.31 -2.80
N ARG A 65 -12.28 6.40 -1.87
CA ARG A 65 -10.94 6.08 -1.39
C ARG A 65 -10.75 4.58 -1.25
N TRP A 66 -9.50 4.12 -1.25
CA TRP A 66 -9.14 2.74 -0.92
C TRP A 66 -8.21 2.74 0.29
N ARG A 67 -8.23 1.70 1.10
CA ARG A 67 -7.16 1.52 2.09
C ARG A 67 -5.90 1.14 1.35
N GLU A 68 -4.79 1.76 1.73
CA GLU A 68 -3.49 1.41 1.17
C GLU A 68 -3.15 -0.05 1.43
N SER A 69 -3.49 -0.58 2.61
CA SER A 69 -3.33 -2.00 2.96
C SER A 69 -4.06 -2.93 1.98
N ASP A 70 -5.32 -2.64 1.65
CA ASP A 70 -6.11 -3.48 0.75
C ASP A 70 -5.52 -3.51 -0.67
N ILE A 71 -5.04 -2.36 -1.15
CA ILE A 71 -4.40 -2.24 -2.47
C ILE A 71 -3.08 -3.02 -2.50
N GLN A 72 -2.25 -2.87 -1.47
CA GLN A 72 -0.97 -3.58 -1.37
C GLN A 72 -1.17 -5.08 -1.21
N ALA A 73 -2.12 -5.51 -0.37
CA ALA A 73 -2.47 -6.93 -0.23
C ALA A 73 -2.96 -7.53 -1.55
N TRP A 74 -3.76 -6.77 -2.31
CA TRP A 74 -4.20 -7.18 -3.64
C TRP A 74 -3.02 -7.32 -4.61
N ILE A 75 -2.14 -6.33 -4.70
CA ILE A 75 -0.93 -6.38 -5.56
C ILE A 75 -0.06 -7.59 -5.19
N ASN A 76 0.18 -7.82 -3.90
CA ASN A 76 0.97 -8.96 -3.42
C ASN A 76 0.30 -10.30 -3.73
N GLY A 77 -1.04 -10.34 -3.79
CA GLY A 77 -1.81 -11.50 -4.20
C GLY A 77 -1.85 -11.74 -5.71
N LEU A 78 -1.43 -10.78 -6.54
CA LEU A 78 -1.21 -10.96 -7.98
C LEU A 78 0.10 -11.71 -8.22
N GLN A 79 0.20 -12.94 -7.70
CA GLN A 79 1.38 -13.74 -7.95
C GLN A 79 1.35 -14.23 -9.41
N VAL A 80 2.43 -13.93 -10.14
CA VAL A 80 2.68 -14.49 -11.47
C VAL A 80 3.00 -15.97 -11.28
N ALA A 81 2.23 -16.84 -11.93
CA ALA A 81 2.55 -18.26 -12.01
C ALA A 81 3.76 -18.50 -12.91
#